data_AF-A0A1A0QVA2-F1
#
_entry.id   AF-A0A1A0QVA2-F1
#
_cell.length_a   1.000
_cell.length_b   1.000
_cell.length_c   1.000
_cell.angle_alpha   90.00
_cell.angle_beta   90.00
_cell.angle_gamma   90.00
#
_symmetry.space_group_name_H-M   'P 1'
#
loop_
_entity.id
_entity.type
_entity.pdbx_description
1 polymer ?
#
loop_
_entity_poly.entity_id
_entity_poly.type
_entity_poly.pdbx_seq_one_letter_code
_entity_poly.pdbx_strand_id
1 'polypeptide(L)'
;MSSRVVAKHPDPTPDALVALRNSRLWETHAQRCTGAESDHALWAAAQWSSTHQMLMASTPGTRRVPLRRGAVEKKMSAGSYVYLVVVGGILLFILGSSVWRLFT
;
A
#
# COMPACT_ATOMS: atom_id res chain seq x y z
N MET A 1 -0.73 -25.20 -37.12
CA MET A 1 -1.35 -23.88 -36.94
C MET A 1 -1.67 -23.70 -35.46
N SER A 2 -0.90 -22.89 -34.73
CA SER A 2 -1.10 -22.71 -33.28
C SER A 2 -2.16 -21.63 -33.06
N SER A 3 -3.34 -22.05 -32.59
CA SER A 3 -4.46 -21.16 -32.31
C SER A 3 -4.09 -20.23 -31.15
N ARG A 4 -3.88 -18.94 -31.45
CA ARG A 4 -3.74 -17.90 -30.42
C ARG A 4 -5.09 -17.76 -29.74
N VAL A 5 -5.23 -18.41 -28.57
CA VAL A 5 -6.33 -18.13 -27.64
C VAL A 5 -6.23 -16.66 -27.24
N VAL A 6 -7.05 -15.82 -27.86
CA VAL A 6 -7.25 -14.43 -27.43
C VAL A 6 -7.93 -14.54 -26.07
N ALA A 7 -7.15 -14.37 -25.00
CA ALA A 7 -7.69 -14.28 -23.66
C ALA A 7 -8.61 -13.04 -23.63
N LYS A 8 -9.92 -13.27 -23.65
CA LYS A 8 -10.93 -12.25 -23.41
C LYS A 8 -10.58 -11.66 -22.04
N HIS A 9 -10.21 -10.38 -22.00
CA HIS A 9 -9.98 -9.70 -20.73
C HIS A 9 -11.23 -9.85 -19.88
N PRO A 10 -11.11 -10.24 -18.59
CA PRO A 10 -12.28 -10.33 -17.73
C PRO A 10 -12.95 -8.95 -17.69
N ASP A 11 -14.26 -8.93 -17.94
CA ASP A 11 -15.03 -7.70 -17.89
C ASP A 11 -14.87 -7.08 -16.49
N PRO A 12 -14.68 -5.75 -16.40
CA PRO A 12 -14.35 -5.15 -15.13
C PRO A 12 -15.52 -5.26 -14.16
N THR A 13 -15.24 -5.67 -12.91
CA THR A 13 -16.26 -5.72 -11.87
C THR A 13 -16.81 -4.32 -11.58
N PRO A 14 -18.09 -4.18 -11.18
CA PRO A 14 -18.70 -2.88 -10.85
C PRO A 14 -17.87 -2.09 -9.83
N ASP A 15 -17.34 -2.75 -8.80
CA ASP A 15 -16.52 -2.13 -7.76
C ASP A 15 -15.21 -1.57 -8.30
N ALA A 16 -14.64 -2.23 -9.31
CA ALA A 16 -13.44 -1.76 -9.94
C ALA A 16 -13.70 -0.51 -10.79
N LEU A 17 -14.84 -0.45 -11.48
CA LEU A 17 -15.26 0.78 -12.18
C LEU A 17 -15.45 1.95 -11.22
N VAL A 18 -15.98 1.70 -10.02
CA VAL A 18 -16.09 2.70 -8.95
C VAL A 18 -14.71 3.17 -8.49
N ALA A 19 -13.78 2.23 -8.24
CA ALA A 19 -12.42 2.55 -7.86
C ALA A 19 -11.68 3.38 -8.93
N LEU A 20 -11.84 3.02 -10.21
CA LEU A 20 -11.28 3.78 -11.35
C LEU A 20 -11.90 5.19 -11.47
N ARG A 21 -13.21 5.31 -11.25
CA ARG A 21 -13.89 6.61 -11.25
C ARG A 21 -13.34 7.49 -10.13
N ASN A 22 -13.23 6.96 -8.92
CA ASN A 22 -12.74 7.70 -7.76
C ASN A 22 -11.29 8.13 -7.94
N SER A 23 -10.43 7.28 -8.51
CA SER A 23 -9.04 7.66 -8.79
C SER A 23 -8.98 8.87 -9.73
N ARG A 24 -9.75 8.87 -10.82
CA ARG A 24 -9.80 9.99 -11.78
C ARG A 24 -10.36 11.28 -11.17
N LEU A 25 -11.35 11.16 -10.29
CA LEU A 25 -11.91 12.33 -9.58
C LEU A 25 -10.84 12.99 -8.70
N TRP A 26 -10.07 12.19 -7.95
CA TRP A 26 -8.98 12.68 -7.12
C TRP A 26 -7.81 13.23 -7.93
N GLU A 27 -7.47 12.64 -9.08
CA GLU A 27 -6.48 13.21 -10.01
C GLU A 27 -6.92 14.57 -10.55
N THR A 28 -8.20 14.68 -10.94
CA THR A 28 -8.77 15.95 -11.42
C THR A 28 -8.81 17.00 -10.30
N HIS A 29 -9.06 16.58 -9.06
CA HIS A 29 -9.02 17.46 -7.90
C HIS A 29 -7.59 17.92 -7.60
N ALA A 30 -6.61 17.02 -7.66
CA ALA A 30 -5.20 17.36 -7.49
C ALA A 30 -4.72 18.41 -8.51
N GLN A 31 -5.20 18.35 -9.75
CA GLN A 31 -4.89 19.36 -10.78
C GLN A 31 -5.47 20.76 -10.48
N ARG A 32 -6.50 20.85 -9.63
CA ARG A 32 -7.15 22.11 -9.26
C ARG A 32 -6.67 22.66 -7.92
N CYS A 33 -6.02 21.84 -7.11
CA CYS A 33 -5.48 22.19 -5.80
C CYS A 33 -3.97 22.45 -5.88
N THR A 34 -3.41 23.03 -4.82
CA THR A 34 -1.97 23.31 -4.71
C THR A 34 -1.45 22.96 -3.32
N GLY A 35 -0.18 22.56 -3.23
CA GLY A 35 0.49 22.28 -1.96
C GLY A 35 -0.03 21.02 -1.27
N ALA A 36 -0.23 21.07 0.05
CA ALA A 36 -0.62 19.89 0.82
C ALA A 36 -1.95 19.26 0.36
N GLU A 37 -2.87 20.06 -0.16
CA GLU A 37 -4.13 19.56 -0.71
C GLU A 37 -3.94 18.78 -2.01
N SER A 38 -3.02 19.23 -2.89
CA SER A 38 -2.70 18.47 -4.11
C SER A 38 -2.00 17.17 -3.78
N ASP A 39 -1.10 17.17 -2.79
CA ASP A 39 -0.38 15.95 -2.36
C ASP A 39 -1.34 14.91 -1.77
N HIS A 40 -2.28 15.36 -0.93
CA HIS A 40 -3.30 14.48 -0.37
C HIS A 40 -4.26 13.94 -1.45
N ALA A 41 -4.63 14.77 -2.42
CA ALA A 41 -5.46 14.34 -3.54
C ALA A 41 -4.74 13.31 -4.43
N LEU A 42 -3.44 13.49 -4.70
CA LEU A 42 -2.62 12.51 -5.42
C LEU A 42 -2.47 11.19 -4.64
N TRP A 43 -2.30 11.28 -3.32
CA TRP A 43 -2.25 10.10 -2.46
C TRP A 43 -3.58 9.31 -2.50
N ALA A 44 -4.70 10.02 -2.39
CA ALA A 44 -6.03 9.40 -2.50
C ALA A 44 -6.25 8.77 -3.88
N ALA A 45 -5.83 9.45 -4.97
CA ALA A 45 -5.86 8.89 -6.32
C ALA A 45 -5.05 7.59 -6.43
N ALA A 46 -3.83 7.57 -5.88
CA ALA A 46 -2.96 6.39 -5.89
C ALA A 46 -3.59 5.21 -5.13
N GLN A 47 -4.22 5.47 -3.98
CA GLN A 47 -4.91 4.44 -3.22
C GLN A 47 -6.06 3.81 -4.01
N TRP A 48 -6.94 4.63 -4.60
CA TRP A 48 -8.04 4.13 -5.43
C TRP A 48 -7.57 3.39 -6.69
N SER A 49 -6.47 3.83 -7.30
CA SER A 49 -5.84 3.13 -8.44
C SER A 49 -5.31 1.76 -8.04
N SER A 50 -4.68 1.64 -6.86
CA SER A 50 -4.23 0.36 -6.32
C SER A 50 -5.41 -0.58 -6.04
N THR A 51 -6.51 -0.07 -5.49
CA THR A 51 -7.74 -0.85 -5.28
C THR A 51 -8.33 -1.34 -6.60
N HIS A 52 -8.38 -0.50 -7.64
CA HIS A 52 -8.81 -0.91 -8.98
C HIS A 52 -7.95 -2.06 -9.53
N GLN A 53 -6.62 -1.97 -9.40
CA GLN A 53 -5.71 -3.04 -9.83
C GLN A 53 -5.95 -4.34 -9.05
N MET A 54 -6.15 -4.25 -7.73
CA MET A 54 -6.45 -5.41 -6.89
C MET A 54 -7.77 -6.07 -7.31
N LEU A 55 -8.82 -5.28 -7.55
CA LEU A 55 -10.14 -5.78 -7.96
C LEU A 55 -10.11 -6.41 -9.35
N MET A 56 -9.40 -5.78 -10.30
CA MET A 56 -9.13 -6.36 -11.62
C MET A 56 -8.38 -7.69 -11.51
N ALA A 57 -7.40 -7.77 -10.60
CA ALA A 57 -6.60 -8.97 -10.39
C ALA A 57 -7.34 -10.10 -9.66
N SER A 58 -8.33 -9.77 -8.81
CA SER A 58 -9.14 -10.75 -8.09
C SER A 58 -10.31 -11.33 -8.90
N THR A 59 -10.60 -10.79 -10.08
CA THR A 59 -11.67 -11.31 -10.94
C THR A 59 -11.39 -12.77 -11.32
N PRO A 60 -12.24 -13.74 -10.91
CA PRO A 60 -11.97 -15.17 -11.08
C PRO A 60 -12.28 -15.58 -12.51
N GLY A 61 -11.42 -15.18 -13.44
CA GLY A 61 -11.63 -15.37 -14.86
C GLY A 61 -10.32 -15.24 -15.60
N THR A 62 -9.56 -16.34 -15.61
CA THR A 62 -8.57 -16.58 -16.67
C THR A 62 -7.29 -15.74 -16.61
N ARG A 63 -6.50 -15.86 -15.53
CA ARG A 63 -5.05 -15.77 -15.71
C ARG A 63 -4.29 -16.60 -14.70
N ARG A 64 -3.52 -17.55 -15.22
CA ARG A 64 -2.39 -18.19 -14.52
C ARG A 64 -1.55 -17.06 -13.93
N VAL A 65 -1.72 -16.82 -12.64
CA VAL A 65 -0.79 -16.08 -11.82
C VAL A 65 0.52 -16.86 -11.98
N PRO A 66 1.60 -16.31 -12.56
CA PRO A 66 2.90 -16.78 -12.11
C PRO A 66 2.88 -16.46 -10.63
N LEU A 67 2.64 -17.50 -9.81
CA LEU A 67 2.94 -17.45 -8.38
C LEU A 67 4.30 -16.79 -8.33
N ARG A 68 4.34 -15.51 -7.93
CA ARG A 68 5.59 -14.84 -7.63
C ARG A 68 6.15 -15.67 -6.49
N ARG A 69 7.00 -16.62 -6.86
CA ARG A 69 7.91 -17.34 -5.98
C ARG A 69 8.56 -16.24 -5.14
N GLY A 70 8.22 -16.21 -3.85
CA GLY A 70 8.73 -15.21 -2.94
C GLY A 70 7.90 -13.93 -2.83
N ALA A 71 6.64 -14.05 -2.39
CA ALA A 71 6.35 -13.31 -1.16
C ALA A 71 7.24 -13.95 -0.11
N VAL A 72 8.48 -13.46 -0.01
CA VAL A 72 9.30 -13.67 1.17
C VAL A 72 8.43 -13.12 2.27
N GLU A 73 7.76 -14.02 3.01
CA GLU A 73 7.43 -13.77 4.39
C GLU A 73 8.66 -13.07 4.93
N LYS A 74 8.55 -11.78 5.23
CA LYS A 74 9.60 -11.07 5.93
C LYS A 74 9.66 -11.77 7.28
N LYS A 75 10.42 -12.86 7.36
CA LYS A 75 10.88 -13.45 8.59
C LYS A 75 11.43 -12.26 9.34
N MET A 76 10.76 -11.90 10.43
CA MET A 76 11.20 -10.81 11.29
C MET A 76 12.67 -11.08 11.55
N SER A 77 13.54 -10.30 10.90
CA SER A 77 14.96 -10.51 11.00
C SER A 77 15.32 -10.28 12.46
N ALA A 78 16.20 -11.10 13.04
CA ALA A 78 16.69 -10.89 14.40
C ALA A 78 17.17 -9.44 14.61
N GLY A 79 17.67 -8.80 13.53
CA GLY A 79 18.02 -7.38 13.52
C GLY A 79 16.85 -6.42 13.78
N SER A 80 15.62 -6.73 13.36
CA SER A 80 14.43 -5.93 13.69
C SER A 80 14.04 -6.04 15.16
N TYR A 81 14.23 -7.21 15.79
CA TYR A 81 13.99 -7.36 17.22
C TYR A 81 15.03 -6.61 18.05
N VAL A 82 16.31 -6.77 17.71
CA VAL A 82 17.42 -6.04 18.35
C VAL A 82 17.23 -4.53 18.21
N TYR A 83 16.82 -4.06 17.03
CA TYR A 83 16.52 -2.64 16.82
C TYR A 83 15.40 -2.14 17.75
N LEU A 84 14.29 -2.88 17.86
CA LEU A 84 13.19 -2.50 18.75
C LEU A 84 13.60 -2.48 20.23
N VAL A 85 14.41 -3.46 20.67
CA VAL A 85 14.91 -3.52 22.06
C VAL A 85 15.86 -2.37 22.35
N VAL A 86 16.79 -2.07 21.43
CA VAL A 86 17.75 -0.97 21.61
C VAL A 86 17.04 0.38 21.63
N VAL A 87 16.15 0.63 20.67
CA VAL A 87 15.39 1.89 20.60
C VAL A 87 14.49 2.04 21.82
N GLY A 88 13.78 0.98 22.21
CA GLY A 88 12.94 0.97 23.42
C GLY A 88 13.74 1.21 24.70
N GLY A 89 14.90 0.58 24.83
CA GLY A 89 15.79 0.76 25.99
C GLY A 89 16.34 2.19 26.12
N ILE A 90 16.75 2.79 25.00
CA ILE A 90 17.21 4.20 24.99
C ILE A 90 16.07 5.13 25.40
N LEU A 91 14.86 4.91 24.88
CA LEU A 91 13.70 5.73 25.21
C LEU A 91 13.36 5.68 26.70
N LEU A 92 13.36 4.48 27.28
CA LEU A 92 13.10 4.26 28.70
C LEU A 92 14.22 4.86 29.58
N PHE A 93 15.46 4.81 29.15
CA PHE A 93 16.59 5.42 29.87
C PHE A 93 16.48 6.96 29.88
N ILE A 94 16.15 7.58 28.75
CA ILE A 94 15.92 9.03 28.67
C ILE A 94 14.75 9.44 29.57
N LEU A 95 13.66 8.68 29.53
CA LEU A 95 12.48 8.96 30.34
C LEU A 95 12.80 8.80 31.83
N GLY A 96 13.44 7.70 32.21
CA GLY A 96 13.83 7.42 33.60
C GLY A 96 14.82 8.45 34.15
N SER A 97 15.81 8.88 33.37
CA SER A 97 16.77 9.91 33.78
C SER A 97 16.13 11.30 33.89
N SER A 98 15.18 11.63 33.02
CA SER A 98 14.41 12.88 33.11
C SER A 98 13.54 12.91 34.36
N VAL A 99 12.85 11.80 34.65
CA VAL A 99 12.07 11.64 35.88
C VAL A 99 12.97 11.69 37.11
N TRP A 100 14.10 10.99 37.10
CA TRP A 100 15.06 11.03 38.22
C TRP A 100 15.54 12.45 38.51
N ARG A 101 15.91 13.23 37.47
CA ARG A 101 16.30 14.64 37.61
C ARG A 101 15.18 15.57 38.10
N LEU A 102 13.92 15.18 37.99
CA LEU A 102 12.78 15.95 38.51
C LEU A 102 12.55 15.70 40.02
N PHE A 103 13.01 14.56 40.53
CA PHE A 103 12.86 14.15 41.93
C PHE A 103 14.13 14.32 42.78
N THR A 104 15.24 14.72 42.17
CA THR A 104 16.49 15.15 42.84
C THR A 104 16.65 16.66 42.75
#